data_AF-A0A368SU01-F1
#
_entry.id   AF-A0A368SU01-F1
#
_cell.length_a   1.000
_cell.length_b   1.000
_cell.length_c   1.000
_cell.angle_alpha   90.00
_cell.angle_beta   90.00
_cell.angle_gamma   90.00
#
_symmetry.space_group_name_H-M   'P 1'
#
loop_
_entity.id
_entity.type
_entity.pdbx_description
1 polymer ?
#
loop_
_entity_poly.entity_id
_entity_poly.type
_entity_poly.pdbx_seq_one_letter_code
_entity_poly.pdbx_strand_id
1 'polypeptide(L)'
;MYKTLERYRSSNYGSQEIKTPLDGEINYQDYLKLKTRVEFLQTTQRNILGEDLGPLSMKELEQLENQIEISLKHIRTRKEQELQDLNKDLRKKGFLQHPDNDPSLQIGYHQQAYMDQLNNEDMGDPNEHGGSGWI
;
A
#
# COMPACT_ATOMS: atom_id res chain seq x y z
N MET A 1 12.89 0.56 66.06
CA MET A 1 12.89 0.00 64.69
C MET A 1 14.17 0.31 63.91
N TYR A 2 14.66 1.56 63.85
CA TYR A 2 15.89 1.89 63.10
C TYR A 2 17.14 1.07 63.50
N LYS A 3 17.38 0.87 64.79
CA LYS A 3 18.52 0.07 65.31
C LYS A 3 18.48 -1.43 64.96
N THR A 4 17.33 -1.94 64.55
CA THR A 4 17.16 -3.33 64.08
C THR A 4 17.45 -3.41 62.59
N LEU A 5 16.96 -2.42 61.83
CA LEU A 5 17.21 -2.29 60.39
C LEU A 5 18.69 -2.07 60.09
N GLU A 6 19.35 -1.25 60.90
CA GLU A 6 20.76 -0.93 60.76
C GLU A 6 21.67 -2.12 61.07
N ARG A 7 21.31 -2.93 62.08
CA ARG A 7 22.00 -4.20 62.36
C ARG A 7 21.83 -5.22 61.24
N TYR A 8 20.63 -5.32 60.66
CA TYR A 8 20.39 -6.17 59.50
C TYR A 8 21.25 -5.74 58.30
N ARG A 9 21.41 -4.42 58.10
CA ARG A 9 22.27 -3.86 57.06
C ARG A 9 23.74 -4.14 57.34
N SER A 10 24.24 -3.90 58.55
CA SER A 10 25.64 -4.15 58.91
C SER A 10 26.03 -5.63 58.86
N SER A 11 25.11 -6.55 59.21
CA SER A 11 25.38 -7.99 59.19
C SER A 11 25.40 -8.58 57.78
N ASN A 12 24.69 -8.00 56.81
CA ASN A 12 24.71 -8.47 55.42
C ASN A 12 25.94 -7.98 54.62
N TYR A 13 26.61 -6.92 55.07
CA TYR A 13 27.81 -6.37 54.42
C TYR A 13 29.13 -6.86 55.05
N GLY A 14 29.08 -7.62 56.15
CA GLY A 14 30.28 -7.95 56.94
C GLY A 14 31.02 -9.22 56.54
N SER A 15 30.42 -10.15 55.79
CA SER A 15 31.07 -11.46 55.52
C SER A 15 30.49 -12.18 54.30
N GLN A 16 30.49 -11.54 53.13
CA GLN A 16 30.62 -12.25 51.87
C GLN A 16 30.84 -11.24 50.75
N GLU A 17 32.07 -11.21 50.21
CA GLU A 17 32.23 -10.98 48.78
C GLU A 17 31.53 -12.12 48.03
N ILE A 18 30.20 -12.13 48.02
CA ILE A 18 29.48 -12.72 46.90
C ILE A 18 29.54 -11.62 45.86
N LYS A 19 30.56 -11.72 45.01
CA LYS A 19 30.49 -11.17 43.66
C LYS A 19 29.23 -11.79 43.06
N THR A 20 28.11 -11.06 43.14
CA THR A 20 26.98 -11.32 42.26
C THR A 20 27.56 -11.40 40.86
N PRO A 21 27.27 -12.45 40.07
CA PRO A 21 27.77 -12.50 38.71
C PRO A 21 27.26 -11.23 38.02
N LEU A 22 28.20 -10.34 37.68
CA LEU A 22 27.96 -9.14 36.88
C LEU A 22 27.14 -9.48 35.61
N ASP A 23 27.23 -10.72 35.17
CA ASP A 23 26.47 -11.36 34.09
C ASP A 23 24.94 -11.33 34.28
N GLY A 24 24.41 -11.53 35.50
CA GLY A 24 22.97 -11.51 35.76
C GLY A 24 22.37 -10.10 35.73
N GLU A 25 23.15 -9.10 36.14
CA GLU A 25 22.75 -7.69 36.17
C GLU A 25 22.82 -7.06 34.77
N ILE A 26 23.84 -7.41 33.98
CA ILE A 26 23.95 -7.06 32.55
C ILE A 26 22.77 -7.68 31.76
N ASN A 27 22.48 -8.96 31.96
CA ASN A 27 21.37 -9.64 31.31
C ASN A 27 20.00 -9.02 31.67
N TYR A 28 19.81 -8.60 32.93
CA TYR A 28 18.59 -7.91 33.34
C TYR A 28 18.45 -6.52 32.73
N GLN A 29 19.53 -5.75 32.62
CA GLN A 29 19.52 -4.45 31.95
C GLN A 29 19.16 -4.57 30.46
N ASP A 30 19.70 -5.57 29.77
CA ASP A 30 19.38 -5.81 28.37
C ASP A 30 17.94 -6.31 28.19
N TYR A 31 17.45 -7.13 29.11
CA TYR A 31 16.03 -7.48 29.18
C TYR A 31 15.14 -6.23 29.34
N LEU A 32 15.48 -5.30 30.23
CA LEU A 32 14.70 -4.08 30.42
C LEU A 32 14.68 -3.22 29.16
N LYS A 33 15.82 -3.06 28.47
CA LYS A 33 15.86 -2.33 27.18
C LYS A 33 14.96 -2.99 26.15
N LEU A 34 15.00 -4.32 26.05
CA LEU A 34 14.16 -5.08 25.12
C LEU A 34 12.68 -4.92 25.47
N LYS A 35 12.32 -5.04 26.75
CA LYS A 35 10.96 -4.86 27.24
C LYS A 35 10.41 -3.47 26.89
N THR A 36 11.16 -2.41 27.17
CA THR A 36 10.79 -1.05 26.79
C THR A 36 10.58 -0.91 25.28
N ARG A 37 11.44 -1.56 24.47
CA ARG A 37 11.28 -1.54 23.01
C ARG A 37 10.00 -2.24 22.56
N VAL A 38 9.66 -3.38 23.16
CA VAL A 38 8.42 -4.11 22.86
C VAL A 38 7.20 -3.27 23.23
N GLU A 39 7.17 -2.68 24.42
CA GLU A 39 6.07 -1.82 24.88
C GLU A 39 5.86 -0.60 23.97
N PHE A 40 6.96 0.02 23.54
CA PHE A 40 6.93 1.12 22.56
C PHE A 40 6.33 0.66 21.22
N LEU A 41 6.79 -0.49 20.69
CA LEU A 41 6.31 -1.01 19.41
C LEU A 41 4.81 -1.39 19.47
N GLN A 42 4.38 -2.03 20.55
CA GLN A 42 2.97 -2.36 20.77
C GLN A 42 2.10 -1.11 20.85
N THR A 43 2.59 -0.06 21.51
CA THR A 43 1.90 1.23 21.59
C THR A 43 1.81 1.89 20.22
N THR A 44 2.90 1.89 19.45
CA THR A 44 2.89 2.41 18.08
C THR A 44 1.92 1.63 17.19
N GLN A 45 1.84 0.31 17.31
CA GLN A 45 0.88 -0.50 16.57
C GLN A 45 -0.57 -0.12 16.91
N ARG A 46 -0.90 0.01 18.21
CA ARG A 46 -2.23 0.46 18.65
C ARG A 46 -2.58 1.83 18.08
N ASN A 47 -1.64 2.78 18.13
CA ASN A 47 -1.83 4.11 17.54
C ASN A 47 -2.12 4.04 16.04
N ILE A 48 -1.36 3.25 15.27
CA ILE A 48 -1.59 3.05 13.83
C ILE A 48 -2.97 2.44 13.55
N LEU A 49 -3.49 1.63 14.46
CA LEU A 49 -4.84 1.05 14.40
C LEU A 49 -5.94 2.01 14.89
N GLY A 50 -5.58 3.21 15.33
CA GLY A 50 -6.51 4.22 15.84
C GLY A 50 -6.89 4.05 17.32
N GLU A 51 -6.15 3.23 18.05
CA GLU A 51 -6.33 2.98 19.48
C GLU A 51 -5.39 3.84 20.33
N ASP A 52 -5.71 4.04 21.61
CA ASP A 52 -4.87 4.76 22.60
C ASP A 52 -4.34 6.13 22.15
N LEU A 53 -5.13 6.89 21.38
CA LEU A 53 -4.69 8.15 20.80
C LEU A 53 -4.62 9.33 21.78
N GLY A 54 -5.26 9.21 22.95
CA GLY A 54 -5.37 10.29 23.93
C GLY A 54 -4.05 10.92 24.41
N PRO A 55 -2.95 10.16 24.59
CA PRO A 55 -1.66 10.70 24.98
C PRO A 55 -0.89 11.45 23.87
N LEU A 56 -1.30 11.36 22.60
CA LEU A 56 -0.60 12.02 21.50
C LEU A 56 -0.97 13.51 21.43
N SER A 57 0.01 14.34 21.15
CA SER A 57 -0.21 15.74 20.81
C SER A 57 -0.80 15.89 19.40
N MET A 58 -1.38 17.06 19.10
CA MET A 58 -1.92 17.37 17.77
C MET A 58 -0.89 17.14 16.66
N LYS A 59 0.36 17.55 16.88
CA LYS A 59 1.45 17.37 15.92
C LYS A 59 1.77 15.90 15.67
N GLU A 60 1.77 15.08 16.72
CA GLU A 60 2.03 13.64 16.58
C GLU A 60 0.86 12.92 15.89
N LEU A 61 -0.38 13.36 16.11
CA LEU A 61 -1.55 12.87 15.39
C LEU A 61 -1.49 13.21 13.89
N GLU A 62 -1.15 14.43 13.52
CA GLU A 62 -0.96 14.82 12.11
C GLU A 62 0.15 14.00 11.43
N GLN A 63 1.26 13.75 12.15
CA GLN A 63 2.34 12.91 11.65
C GLN A 63 1.89 11.46 11.43
N LEU A 64 1.13 10.91 12.38
CA LEU A 64 0.58 9.57 12.30
C LEU A 64 -0.39 9.43 11.13
N GLU A 65 -1.31 10.39 10.97
CA GLU A 65 -2.26 10.44 9.86
C GLU A 65 -1.55 10.46 8.51
N ASN A 66 -0.57 11.36 8.33
CA ASN A 66 0.20 11.46 7.11
C ASN A 66 0.98 10.17 6.81
N GLN A 67 1.58 9.55 7.83
CA GLN A 67 2.27 8.26 7.66
C GLN A 67 1.31 7.17 7.16
N ILE A 68 0.12 7.09 7.74
CA ILE A 68 -0.92 6.14 7.35
C ILE A 68 -1.37 6.43 5.91
N GLU A 69 -1.69 7.68 5.57
CA GLU A 69 -2.13 8.09 4.24
C GLU A 69 -1.12 7.71 3.15
N ILE A 70 0.16 8.05 3.36
CA ILE A 70 1.24 7.70 2.44
C ILE A 70 1.33 6.19 2.28
N SER A 71 1.32 5.43 3.37
CA SER A 71 1.43 3.97 3.30
C SER A 71 0.26 3.33 2.55
N LEU A 72 -0.96 3.82 2.77
CA LEU A 72 -2.17 3.35 2.09
C LEU A 72 -2.12 3.65 0.60
N LYS A 73 -1.68 4.86 0.22
CA LYS A 73 -1.47 5.21 -1.19
C LYS A 73 -0.50 4.25 -1.87
N HIS A 74 0.63 3.94 -1.24
CA HIS A 74 1.60 2.99 -1.78
C HIS A 74 1.01 1.57 -1.92
N ILE A 75 0.26 1.09 -0.91
CA ILE A 75 -0.38 -0.22 -0.96
C ILE A 75 -1.40 -0.28 -2.10
N ARG A 76 -2.25 0.74 -2.24
CA ARG A 76 -3.26 0.81 -3.29
C ARG A 76 -2.61 0.84 -4.68
N THR A 77 -1.58 1.67 -4.88
CA THR A 77 -0.86 1.74 -6.15
C THR A 77 -0.23 0.41 -6.53
N ARG A 78 0.39 -0.29 -5.57
CA ARG A 78 0.97 -1.62 -5.83
C ARG A 78 -0.09 -2.64 -6.23
N LYS A 79 -1.21 -2.70 -5.50
CA LYS A 79 -2.31 -3.62 -5.83
C LYS A 79 -2.91 -3.33 -7.21
N GLU A 80 -3.04 -2.05 -7.56
CA GLU A 80 -3.52 -1.64 -8.88
C GLU A 80 -2.56 -2.11 -9.98
N GLN A 81 -1.26 -1.92 -9.80
CA GLN A 81 -0.24 -2.40 -10.75
C GLN A 81 -0.29 -3.93 -10.91
N GLU A 82 -0.35 -4.68 -9.81
CA GLU A 82 -0.45 -6.14 -9.83
C GLU A 82 -1.71 -6.61 -10.59
N LEU A 83 -2.85 -5.97 -10.35
CA LEU A 83 -4.11 -6.30 -11.04
C LEU A 83 -4.05 -5.96 -12.53
N GLN A 84 -3.42 -4.84 -12.89
CA GLN A 84 -3.22 -4.45 -14.29
C GLN A 84 -2.31 -5.44 -15.01
N ASP A 85 -1.24 -5.90 -14.37
CA ASP A 85 -0.33 -6.87 -14.95
C ASP A 85 -1.00 -8.24 -15.12
N LEU A 86 -1.79 -8.69 -14.13
CA LEU A 86 -2.62 -9.89 -14.27
C LEU A 86 -3.61 -9.78 -15.44
N ASN A 87 -4.26 -8.62 -15.61
CA ASN A 87 -5.16 -8.39 -16.74
C ASN A 87 -4.43 -8.46 -18.09
N LYS A 88 -3.25 -7.85 -18.20
CA LYS A 88 -2.43 -7.92 -19.43
C LYS A 88 -2.07 -9.37 -19.74
N ASP A 89 -1.66 -10.15 -18.75
CA ASP A 89 -1.30 -11.55 -18.93
C ASP A 89 -2.49 -12.42 -19.35
N LEU A 90 -3.66 -12.21 -18.73
CA LEU A 90 -4.89 -12.91 -19.11
C LEU A 90 -5.33 -12.55 -20.53
N ARG A 91 -5.30 -11.27 -20.89
CA ARG A 91 -5.59 -10.82 -22.26
C ARG A 91 -4.63 -11.47 -23.24
N LYS A 92 -3.32 -11.42 -22.98
CA LYS A 92 -2.29 -12.08 -23.80
C LYS A 92 -2.61 -13.56 -24.01
N LYS A 93 -2.92 -14.31 -22.94
CA LYS A 93 -3.31 -15.72 -23.06
C LYS A 93 -4.59 -15.92 -23.89
N GLY A 94 -5.58 -15.05 -23.73
CA GLY A 94 -6.80 -15.05 -24.54
C GLY A 94 -6.51 -14.83 -26.03
N PHE A 95 -5.68 -13.85 -26.39
CA PHE A 95 -5.24 -13.62 -27.76
C PHE A 95 -4.50 -14.83 -28.34
N LEU A 96 -3.62 -15.48 -27.55
CA LEU A 96 -2.92 -16.68 -28.01
C LEU A 96 -3.88 -17.84 -28.32
N GLN A 97 -5.01 -17.94 -27.60
CA GLN A 97 -6.00 -18.99 -27.81
C GLN A 97 -6.97 -18.68 -28.95
N HIS A 98 -7.33 -17.40 -29.10
CA HIS A 98 -8.26 -16.92 -30.13
C HIS A 98 -7.73 -15.63 -30.76
N PRO A 99 -6.78 -15.73 -31.71
CA PRO A 99 -6.14 -14.56 -32.32
C PRO A 99 -7.13 -13.67 -33.10
N ASP A 100 -8.23 -14.24 -33.60
CA ASP A 100 -9.27 -13.50 -34.33
C ASP A 100 -10.13 -12.60 -33.42
N ASN A 101 -10.05 -12.78 -32.09
CA ASN A 101 -10.79 -11.98 -31.11
C ASN A 101 -10.01 -10.75 -30.63
N ASP A 102 -9.03 -10.28 -31.39
CA ASP A 102 -8.24 -9.13 -30.96
C ASP A 102 -9.07 -7.84 -30.98
N PRO A 103 -9.30 -7.14 -29.83
CA PRO A 103 -10.09 -5.92 -29.82
C PRO A 103 -9.50 -4.80 -30.69
N SER A 104 -8.18 -4.80 -30.93
CA SER A 104 -7.54 -3.82 -31.83
C SER A 104 -7.89 -4.08 -33.30
N LEU A 105 -8.06 -5.36 -33.70
CA LEU A 105 -8.57 -5.71 -35.02
C LEU A 105 -10.03 -5.30 -35.16
N GLN A 106 -10.86 -5.52 -34.14
CA GLN A 106 -12.28 -5.14 -34.18
C GLN A 106 -12.48 -3.63 -34.29
N ILE A 107 -11.67 -2.83 -33.59
CA ILE A 107 -11.64 -1.36 -33.75
C ILE A 107 -11.20 -0.99 -35.18
N GLY A 108 -10.16 -1.63 -35.71
CA GLY A 108 -9.68 -1.41 -37.07
C GLY A 108 -10.75 -1.71 -38.13
N TYR A 109 -11.45 -2.85 -38.02
CA TYR A 109 -12.54 -3.21 -38.91
C TYR A 109 -13.71 -2.22 -38.84
N HIS A 110 -14.08 -1.76 -37.64
CA HIS A 110 -15.15 -0.76 -37.50
C HIS A 110 -14.74 0.60 -38.08
N GLN A 111 -13.50 1.02 -37.85
CA GLN A 111 -12.98 2.28 -38.37
C GLN A 111 -12.84 2.24 -39.90
N GLN A 112 -12.40 1.12 -40.47
CA GLN A 112 -12.38 0.90 -41.91
C GLN A 112 -13.78 0.96 -42.51
N ALA A 113 -14.75 0.27 -41.90
CA ALA A 113 -16.15 0.30 -42.35
C ALA A 113 -16.74 1.71 -42.33
N TYR A 114 -16.39 2.53 -41.33
CA TYR A 114 -16.78 3.94 -41.27
C TYR A 114 -16.16 4.78 -42.40
N MET A 115 -14.87 4.56 -42.71
CA MET A 115 -14.21 5.25 -43.82
C MET A 115 -14.73 4.81 -45.18
N ASP A 116 -15.05 3.52 -45.35
CA ASP A 116 -15.65 2.98 -46.59
C ASP A 116 -17.06 3.54 -46.82
N GLN A 117 -17.83 3.80 -45.76
CA GLN A 117 -19.12 4.48 -45.86
C GLN A 117 -18.97 5.92 -46.37
N LEU A 118 -18.03 6.69 -45.82
CA LEU A 118 -17.76 8.06 -46.26
C LEU A 118 -17.23 8.13 -47.71
N ASN A 119 -16.42 7.16 -48.13
CA ASN A 119 -15.88 7.12 -49.49
C ASN A 119 -16.92 6.72 -50.55
N ASN A 120 -17.98 6.01 -50.16
CA ASN A 120 -19.09 5.66 -51.06
C ASN A 120 -20.15 6.77 -51.18
N GLU A 121 -20.08 7.84 -50.37
CA GLU A 121 -20.99 8.99 -50.44
C GLU A 121 -20.57 10.06 -51.48
N ASP A 122 -19.43 9.89 -52.18
CA ASP A 122 -18.89 10.88 -53.15
C ASP A 122 -18.83 10.38 -54.62
N MET A 123 -19.75 9.50 -55.04
CA MET A 123 -19.92 9.12 -56.45
C MET A 123 -21.36 9.31 -56.93
N GLY A 124 -21.89 10.52 -56.72
CA GLY A 124 -23.02 11.05 -57.47
C GLY A 124 -22.57 12.26 -58.29
N ASP A 125 -22.05 12.03 -59.50
CA ASP A 125 -21.64 13.08 -60.44
C ASP A 125 -22.85 13.96 -60.85
N PRO A 126 -22.71 15.30 -60.93
CA PRO A 126 -23.76 16.23 -61.28
C PRO A 126 -23.74 16.55 -62.78
N ASN A 127 -24.42 15.76 -63.62
CA ASN A 127 -25.12 16.25 -64.83
C ASN A 127 -25.78 15.09 -65.59
N GLU A 128 -27.12 15.01 -65.57
CA GLU A 128 -27.89 14.50 -66.70
C GLU A 128 -28.82 15.61 -67.20
N HIS A 129 -28.39 16.27 -68.28
CA HIS A 129 -29.31 16.99 -69.16
C HIS A 129 -30.16 15.96 -69.93
N GLY A 130 -31.48 16.02 -69.78
CA GLY A 130 -32.36 15.13 -70.54
C GLY A 130 -33.88 15.30 -70.32
N GLY A 131 -34.39 16.52 -70.42
CA GLY A 131 -35.75 16.85 -70.90
C GLY A 131 -36.99 16.19 -70.27
N SER A 132 -37.81 17.00 -69.58
CA SER A 132 -39.21 17.24 -69.97
C SER A 132 -39.91 18.26 -69.05
N GLY A 133 -40.58 19.22 -69.69
CA GLY A 133 -41.66 20.01 -69.09
C GLY A 133 -41.23 21.32 -68.44
N TRP A 134 -41.24 22.42 -69.20
CA TRP A 134 -42.25 23.49 -69.09
C TRP A 134 -42.05 24.44 -70.29
N ILE A 135 -43.06 24.45 -71.17
CA ILE A 135 -43.46 25.49 -72.13
C ILE A 135 -42.46 25.80 -73.27
#